data_AF-H7ELK4-F1
#
_entry.id   AF-H7ELK4-F1
#
_cell.length_a   1.000
_cell.length_b   1.000
_cell.length_c   1.000
_cell.angle_alpha   90.00
_cell.angle_beta   90.00
_cell.angle_gamma   90.00
#
_symmetry.space_group_name_H-M   'P 1'
#
loop_
_entity.id
_entity.type
_entity.pdbx_description
1 polymer ?
#
loop_
_entity_poly.entity_id
_entity_poly.type
_entity_poly.pdbx_seq_one_letter_code
_entity_poly.pdbx_strand_id
1 'polypeptide(L)'
;MCGKHDDIFLIIRLWKIRQKFIIWKPRAGIRGCAGRGSSLPPYKKDKGLEMTDPYKVLGIQKNATAAEIKRAYRRKAKELHPDSSGSDTSAAFNEVVKAYELLSDVRSRSLFDESFFMRAGGDPYRRRTDSWDYRTWLLARHDEESRAKLIFFDLMHSREDDAVAEFKRMCTEHLSFRLSHWFSREDFMDYGFILCEELVIRQEYYDAFNLLEQIILMERSFSYFRHFFPEVMDLARLVLKSHLDGKISDELAIDSWERALELGFGNDDDAFFLRKMGGAYRRMGDVGTARICEEEAARLAG
;
A
#
# COMPACT_ATOMS: atom_id res chain seq x y z
N MET A 1 -26.00 -17.30 20.07
CA MET A 1 -24.55 -17.23 20.33
C MET A 1 -23.96 -16.29 19.28
N CYS A 2 -23.90 -15.00 19.59
CA CYS A 2 -23.49 -13.92 18.70
C CYS A 2 -22.37 -13.18 19.44
N GLY A 3 -21.17 -13.12 18.88
CA GLY A 3 -20.02 -12.54 19.58
C GLY A 3 -18.62 -13.01 19.15
N LYS A 4 -18.46 -13.54 17.93
CA LYS A 4 -17.14 -13.80 17.32
C LYS A 4 -16.94 -13.19 15.92
N HIS A 5 -17.97 -12.56 15.34
CA HIS A 5 -17.89 -11.92 14.03
C HIS A 5 -17.36 -10.47 14.10
N ASP A 6 -17.41 -9.83 15.28
CA ASP A 6 -16.91 -8.46 15.47
C ASP A 6 -15.37 -8.40 15.68
N ASP A 7 -14.73 -9.53 15.95
CA ASP A 7 -13.29 -9.61 16.22
C ASP A 7 -12.43 -9.56 14.93
N ILE A 8 -12.94 -9.99 13.78
CA ILE A 8 -12.21 -9.91 12.50
C ILE A 8 -12.13 -8.45 12.02
N PHE A 9 -13.19 -7.66 12.15
CA PHE A 9 -13.15 -6.22 11.87
C PHE A 9 -12.32 -5.44 12.90
N LEU A 10 -12.20 -5.95 14.13
CA LEU A 10 -11.25 -5.45 15.12
C LEU A 10 -9.80 -5.80 14.74
N ILE A 11 -9.54 -6.97 14.15
CA ILE A 11 -8.24 -7.34 13.57
C ILE A 11 -7.92 -6.46 12.36
N ILE A 12 -8.89 -6.11 11.50
CA ILE A 12 -8.72 -5.14 10.39
C ILE A 12 -8.39 -3.75 10.92
N ARG A 13 -9.11 -3.26 11.95
CA ARG A 13 -8.77 -1.99 12.62
C ARG A 13 -7.41 -2.06 13.31
N LEU A 14 -7.09 -3.15 13.99
CA LEU A 14 -5.83 -3.35 14.71
C LEU A 14 -4.67 -3.59 13.75
N TRP A 15 -4.87 -4.14 12.55
CA TRP A 15 -3.85 -4.31 11.51
C TRP A 15 -3.61 -2.98 10.77
N LYS A 16 -4.67 -2.22 10.40
CA LYS A 16 -4.55 -0.81 9.95
C LYS A 16 -3.92 0.11 11.02
N ILE A 17 -4.05 -0.20 12.32
CA ILE A 17 -3.39 0.51 13.44
C ILE A 17 -1.96 0.00 13.69
N ARG A 18 -1.67 -1.29 13.50
CA ARG A 18 -0.37 -1.92 13.74
C ARG A 18 0.61 -1.67 12.58
N GLN A 19 0.13 -1.56 11.35
CA GLN A 19 0.89 -1.03 10.19
C GLN A 19 1.23 0.47 10.35
N LYS A 20 0.37 1.26 11.01
CA LYS A 20 0.68 2.65 11.43
C LYS A 20 1.74 2.76 12.55
N PHE A 21 2.20 1.65 13.13
CA PHE A 21 3.13 1.62 14.27
C PHE A 21 4.46 0.89 14.00
N ILE A 22 4.67 0.30 12.82
CA ILE A 22 5.97 -0.30 12.43
C ILE A 22 6.84 0.70 11.64
N ILE A 23 6.28 1.84 11.22
CA ILE A 23 7.05 3.00 10.77
C ILE A 23 6.65 4.17 11.67
N TRP A 24 7.62 4.68 12.44
CA TRP A 24 7.55 5.91 13.25
C TRP A 24 7.10 5.75 14.72
N LYS A 25 8.09 5.65 15.63
CA LYS A 25 7.95 6.10 17.02
C LYS A 25 8.53 7.51 17.15
N PRO A 26 7.75 8.46 17.69
CA PRO A 26 8.29 9.36 18.68
C PRO A 26 7.36 9.47 19.89
N ARG A 27 8.01 9.60 21.05
CA ARG A 27 7.40 9.84 22.35
C ARG A 27 6.62 11.16 22.35
N ALA A 28 5.52 11.12 23.10
CA ALA A 28 4.55 12.17 23.31
C ALA A 28 4.98 13.30 24.26
N GLY A 29 4.25 14.41 24.18
CA GLY A 29 4.11 15.50 25.16
C GLY A 29 4.13 16.87 24.45
N ILE A 30 3.21 17.82 24.60
CA ILE A 30 2.21 18.16 25.63
C ILE A 30 1.07 18.97 24.97
N ARG A 31 -0.09 18.97 25.63
CA ARG A 31 -1.39 19.63 25.36
C ARG A 31 -1.32 21.17 25.26
N GLY A 32 -2.32 21.78 24.59
CA GLY A 32 -2.71 23.16 24.92
C GLY A 32 -3.58 23.94 23.91
N CYS A 33 -4.91 23.89 24.12
CA CYS A 33 -5.90 24.97 24.07
C CYS A 33 -6.12 25.91 22.84
N ALA A 34 -7.43 26.00 22.54
CA ALA A 34 -8.23 26.96 21.76
C ALA A 34 -7.81 28.45 21.69
N GLY A 35 -8.21 29.10 20.59
CA GLY A 35 -8.34 30.56 20.50
C GLY A 35 -8.76 31.07 19.12
N ARG A 36 -10.00 31.56 19.01
CA ARG A 36 -10.55 32.36 17.90
C ARG A 36 -9.84 33.72 17.79
N GLY A 37 -9.87 34.33 16.61
CA GLY A 37 -9.84 35.80 16.51
C GLY A 37 -8.87 36.37 15.48
N SER A 38 -9.47 36.87 14.41
CA SER A 38 -8.94 37.79 13.41
C SER A 38 -8.14 38.99 13.95
N SER A 39 -7.02 39.30 13.28
CA SER A 39 -6.67 40.58 12.64
C SER A 39 -5.15 40.77 12.64
N LEU A 40 -4.50 40.66 11.48
CA LEU A 40 -3.07 40.97 11.32
C LEU A 40 -2.91 42.49 11.10
N PRO A 41 -2.07 43.18 11.91
CA PRO A 41 -1.62 44.54 11.61
C PRO A 41 -0.58 44.54 10.47
N PRO A 42 -0.30 45.70 9.84
CA PRO A 42 0.54 45.75 8.65
C PRO A 42 2.00 45.37 8.98
N TYR A 43 2.56 44.50 8.16
CA TYR A 43 3.93 43.98 8.25
C TYR A 43 4.96 45.11 8.07
N LYS A 44 5.73 45.41 9.13
CA LYS A 44 6.95 46.23 9.06
C LYS A 44 8.07 45.42 8.41
N LYS A 45 8.75 46.08 7.48
CA LYS A 45 9.87 45.56 6.69
C LYS A 45 11.14 45.56 7.55
N ASP A 46 11.45 44.45 8.21
CA ASP A 46 12.73 44.29 8.91
C ASP A 46 13.81 43.71 8.00
N LYS A 47 15.01 44.28 8.13
CA LYS A 47 16.19 44.09 7.29
C LYS A 47 16.67 42.63 7.28
N GLY A 48 17.13 42.20 6.10
CA GLY A 48 17.41 40.81 5.76
C GLY A 48 18.49 40.12 6.59
N LEU A 49 18.16 38.88 6.96
CA LEU A 49 19.11 37.77 6.95
C LEU A 49 19.15 37.25 5.50
N GLU A 50 20.20 37.56 4.76
CA GLU A 50 20.56 36.77 3.57
C GLU A 50 20.77 35.33 4.03
N MET A 51 19.76 34.50 3.83
CA MET A 51 19.85 33.08 4.15
C MET A 51 20.68 32.44 3.04
N THR A 52 21.98 32.26 3.31
CA THR A 52 22.96 31.68 2.38
C THR A 52 22.47 30.34 1.86
N ASP A 53 22.52 30.14 0.54
CA ASP A 53 22.05 28.91 -0.12
C ASP A 53 22.83 27.69 0.42
N PRO A 54 22.18 26.76 1.15
CA PRO A 54 22.85 25.65 1.83
C PRO A 54 23.50 24.68 0.84
N TYR A 55 23.00 24.61 -0.40
CA TYR A 55 23.62 23.82 -1.47
C TYR A 55 24.95 24.44 -1.92
N LYS A 56 25.03 25.77 -1.99
CA LYS A 56 26.28 26.49 -2.25
C LYS A 56 27.24 26.39 -1.06
N VAL A 57 26.73 26.48 0.17
CA VAL A 57 27.52 26.30 1.40
C VAL A 57 28.13 24.89 1.47
N LEU A 58 27.47 23.84 0.97
CA LEU A 58 28.06 22.50 0.85
C LEU A 58 28.80 22.24 -0.47
N GLY A 59 28.65 23.11 -1.47
CA GLY A 59 29.27 22.97 -2.79
C GLY A 59 28.68 21.81 -3.61
N ILE A 60 27.38 21.57 -3.49
CA ILE A 60 26.65 20.46 -4.11
C ILE A 60 25.48 21.00 -4.93
N GLN A 61 24.98 20.18 -5.87
CA GLN A 61 23.79 20.51 -6.64
C GLN A 61 22.51 20.24 -5.85
N LYS A 62 21.40 20.87 -6.25
CA LYS A 62 20.09 20.76 -5.57
C LYS A 62 19.48 19.34 -5.64
N ASN A 63 19.87 18.55 -6.65
CA ASN A 63 19.49 17.16 -6.83
C ASN A 63 20.41 16.17 -6.08
N ALA A 64 21.34 16.65 -5.24
CA ALA A 64 22.26 15.79 -4.52
C ALA A 64 21.53 14.80 -3.60
N THR A 65 21.99 13.56 -3.64
CA THR A 65 21.52 12.45 -2.80
C THR A 65 21.98 12.64 -1.34
N ALA A 66 21.32 11.96 -0.40
CA ALA A 66 21.72 11.99 1.01
C ALA A 66 23.17 11.55 1.23
N ALA A 67 23.66 10.60 0.42
CA ALA A 67 25.04 10.14 0.44
C ALA A 67 26.03 11.25 0.01
N GLU A 68 25.69 12.03 -1.01
CA GLU A 68 26.50 13.14 -1.50
C GLU A 68 26.51 14.32 -0.52
N ILE A 69 25.37 14.64 0.09
CA ILE A 69 25.26 15.66 1.15
C ILE A 69 26.18 15.32 2.32
N LYS A 70 26.12 14.06 2.79
CA LYS A 70 26.96 13.57 3.89
C LYS A 70 28.44 13.55 3.54
N ARG A 71 28.79 13.20 2.31
CA ARG A 71 30.18 13.21 1.81
C ARG A 71 30.73 14.64 1.71
N ALA A 72 29.93 15.58 1.19
CA ALA A 72 30.31 16.98 1.07
C ALA A 72 30.48 17.66 2.43
N TYR A 73 29.57 17.38 3.38
CA TYR A 73 29.71 17.84 4.76
C TYR A 73 31.00 17.34 5.41
N ARG A 74 31.31 16.04 5.32
CA ARG A 74 32.55 15.48 5.90
C ARG A 74 33.81 16.11 5.32
N ARG A 75 33.82 16.41 4.02
CA ARG A 75 34.94 17.08 3.35
C ARG A 75 35.11 18.51 3.87
N LYS A 76 34.04 19.32 3.85
CA LYS A 76 34.11 20.71 4.33
C LYS A 76 34.35 20.83 5.83
N ALA A 77 33.80 19.92 6.63
CA ALA A 77 34.04 19.87 8.08
C ALA A 77 35.50 19.55 8.41
N LYS A 78 36.20 18.77 7.57
CA LYS A 78 37.64 18.49 7.72
C LYS A 78 38.51 19.67 7.27
N GLU A 79 38.08 20.41 6.24
CA GLU A 79 38.77 21.59 5.72
C GLU A 79 38.65 22.81 6.64
N LEU A 80 37.49 22.97 7.29
CA LEU A 80 37.15 24.13 8.14
C LEU A 80 37.25 23.82 9.64
N HIS A 81 37.87 22.70 10.01
CA HIS A 81 38.00 22.34 11.43
C HIS A 81 38.91 23.35 12.14
N PRO A 82 38.51 23.88 13.32
CA PRO A 82 39.28 24.90 14.03
C PRO A 82 40.65 24.39 14.51
N ASP A 83 40.82 23.06 14.56
CA ASP A 83 42.07 22.40 14.96
C ASP A 83 43.07 22.24 13.80
N SER A 84 42.64 22.43 12.54
CA SER A 84 43.53 22.38 11.35
C SER A 84 43.72 23.72 10.64
N SER A 85 42.99 24.76 11.05
CA SER A 85 43.03 26.09 10.43
C SER A 85 43.15 27.17 11.52
N GLY A 86 44.37 27.67 11.71
CA GLY A 86 44.74 28.58 12.81
C GLY A 86 44.17 30.00 12.78
N SER A 87 42.95 30.23 12.26
CA SER A 87 42.29 31.54 12.32
C SER A 87 40.80 31.45 11.99
N ASP A 88 39.94 31.99 12.85
CA ASP A 88 38.55 32.49 12.66
C ASP A 88 37.60 31.76 11.67
N THR A 89 37.81 30.47 11.40
CA THR A 89 36.95 29.63 10.53
C THR A 89 35.67 29.18 11.23
N SER A 90 35.49 29.52 12.51
CA SER A 90 34.32 29.13 13.32
C SER A 90 32.99 29.58 12.70
N ALA A 91 32.95 30.76 12.08
CA ALA A 91 31.75 31.25 11.39
C ALA A 91 31.41 30.38 10.17
N ALA A 92 32.40 30.08 9.32
CA ALA A 92 32.22 29.26 8.12
C ALA A 92 31.88 27.79 8.47
N PHE A 93 32.48 27.26 9.54
CA PHE A 93 32.15 25.93 10.05
C PHE A 93 30.70 25.87 10.53
N ASN A 94 30.26 26.87 11.28
CA ASN A 94 28.86 26.97 11.74
C ASN A 94 27.86 27.04 10.58
N GLU A 95 28.21 27.71 9.48
CA GLU A 95 27.38 27.71 8.27
C GLU A 95 27.28 26.33 7.61
N VAL A 96 28.39 25.59 7.54
CA VAL A 96 28.42 24.22 7.00
C VAL A 96 27.61 23.26 7.85
N VAL A 97 27.66 23.39 9.18
CA VAL A 97 26.83 22.61 10.12
C VAL A 97 25.35 22.91 9.91
N LYS A 98 24.96 24.19 9.89
CA LYS A 98 23.56 24.60 9.65
C LYS A 98 23.03 24.14 8.29
N ALA A 99 23.86 24.22 7.24
CA ALA A 99 23.50 23.75 5.91
C ALA A 99 23.30 22.22 5.87
N TYR A 100 24.13 21.46 6.59
CA TYR A 100 23.97 20.02 6.70
C TYR A 100 22.74 19.63 7.54
N GLU A 101 22.50 20.27 8.68
CA GLU A 101 21.30 20.03 9.50
C GLU A 101 20.01 20.24 8.69
N LEU A 102 19.96 21.33 7.93
CA LEU A 102 18.83 21.67 7.07
C LEU A 102 18.62 20.67 5.91
N LEU A 103 19.70 20.23 5.26
CA LEU A 103 19.64 19.35 4.08
C LEU A 103 19.60 17.85 4.42
N SER A 104 19.98 17.47 5.64
CA SER A 104 20.00 16.06 6.09
C SER A 104 18.61 15.54 6.47
N ASP A 105 17.71 16.42 6.94
CA ASP A 105 16.32 16.08 7.22
C ASP A 105 15.43 16.34 5.99
N VAL A 106 14.71 15.30 5.54
CA VAL A 106 13.88 15.34 4.32
C VAL A 106 12.77 16.40 4.43
N ARG A 107 12.17 16.53 5.61
CA ARG A 107 11.10 17.49 5.85
C ARG A 107 11.62 18.93 5.84
N SER A 108 12.73 19.18 6.52
CA SER A 108 13.39 20.49 6.60
C SER A 108 13.92 20.94 5.24
N ARG A 109 14.50 20.02 4.45
CA ARG A 109 14.91 20.27 3.06
C ARG A 109 13.72 20.65 2.18
N SER A 110 12.61 19.92 2.27
CA SER A 110 11.40 20.22 1.49
C SER A 110 10.82 21.60 1.80
N LEU A 111 10.69 21.96 3.09
CA LEU A 111 10.21 23.27 3.53
C LEU A 111 11.16 24.40 3.12
N PHE A 112 12.47 24.15 3.15
CA PHE A 112 13.46 25.09 2.65
C PHE A 112 13.32 25.29 1.14
N ASP A 113 13.24 24.21 0.36
CA ASP A 113 13.12 24.27 -1.10
C ASP A 113 11.82 24.94 -1.54
N GLU A 114 10.73 24.78 -0.79
CA GLU A 114 9.46 25.47 -0.99
C GLU A 114 9.58 26.98 -0.70
N SER A 115 10.08 27.35 0.48
CA SER A 115 10.22 28.76 0.88
C SER A 115 11.26 29.53 0.05
N PHE A 116 12.36 28.87 -0.32
CA PHE A 116 13.41 29.42 -1.18
C PHE A 116 12.89 29.67 -2.60
N PHE A 117 12.06 28.77 -3.13
CA PHE A 117 11.44 28.92 -4.45
C PHE A 117 10.42 30.07 -4.50
N MET A 118 9.60 30.22 -3.45
CA MET A 118 8.66 31.34 -3.31
C MET A 118 9.38 32.70 -3.20
N ARG A 119 10.54 32.74 -2.53
CA ARG A 119 11.35 33.97 -2.38
C ARG A 119 12.16 34.33 -3.63
N ALA A 120 12.52 33.36 -4.46
CA ALA A 120 13.33 33.57 -5.67
C ALA A 120 12.52 34.12 -6.87
N GLY A 121 11.27 34.57 -6.67
CA GLY A 121 10.42 35.07 -7.75
C GLY A 121 10.02 33.98 -8.76
N GLY A 122 10.04 32.72 -8.34
CA GLY A 122 9.65 31.59 -9.17
C GLY A 122 8.18 31.69 -9.54
N ASP A 123 7.91 31.78 -10.84
CA ASP A 123 6.56 31.60 -11.37
C ASP A 123 5.97 30.27 -10.84
N PRO A 124 4.84 30.29 -10.11
CA PRO A 124 4.24 29.08 -9.55
C PRO A 124 3.83 28.07 -10.63
N TYR A 125 3.72 28.49 -11.90
CA TYR A 125 3.49 27.63 -13.05
C TYR A 125 4.77 27.01 -13.65
N ARG A 126 5.96 27.54 -13.35
CA ARG A 126 7.23 27.07 -13.94
C ARG A 126 7.84 25.85 -13.23
N ARG A 127 7.19 25.35 -12.17
CA ARG A 127 7.44 24.01 -11.57
C ARG A 127 6.61 22.89 -12.23
N ARG A 128 5.72 23.21 -13.18
CA ARG A 128 4.90 22.22 -13.91
C ARG A 128 5.60 21.56 -15.10
N THR A 129 6.90 21.79 -15.28
CA THR A 129 7.73 21.00 -16.20
C THR A 129 8.70 20.16 -15.38
N ASP A 130 8.40 18.85 -15.37
CA ASP A 130 9.22 17.72 -14.91
C ASP A 130 9.22 17.33 -13.43
N SER A 131 8.09 17.44 -12.73
CA SER A 131 7.80 16.41 -11.72
C SER A 131 7.26 15.21 -12.47
N TRP A 132 8.07 14.18 -12.67
CA TRP A 132 7.61 12.93 -13.28
C TRP A 132 6.47 12.36 -12.45
N ASP A 133 5.26 12.41 -13.00
CA ASP A 133 4.07 11.86 -12.36
C ASP A 133 3.91 10.40 -12.80
N TYR A 134 4.32 9.48 -11.92
CA TYR A 134 4.27 8.05 -12.20
C TYR A 134 2.86 7.58 -12.53
N ARG A 135 1.86 8.13 -11.84
CA ARG A 135 0.47 7.73 -12.05
C ARG A 135 0.00 8.14 -13.43
N THR A 136 0.28 9.38 -13.83
CA THR A 136 -0.02 9.86 -15.19
C THR A 136 0.73 9.06 -16.24
N TRP A 137 1.98 8.66 -15.97
CA TRP A 137 2.76 7.78 -16.84
C TRP A 137 2.12 6.39 -16.99
N LEU A 138 1.61 5.79 -15.90
CA LEU A 138 0.91 4.50 -15.95
C LEU A 138 -0.43 4.59 -16.68
N LEU A 139 -1.22 5.64 -16.43
CA LEU A 139 -2.51 5.85 -17.07
C LEU A 139 -2.42 5.98 -18.59
N ALA A 140 -1.34 6.57 -19.09
CA ALA A 140 -1.09 6.75 -20.52
C ALA A 140 -0.78 5.44 -21.25
N ARG A 141 -0.53 4.34 -20.52
CA ARG A 141 -0.13 3.05 -21.08
C ARG A 141 -1.28 2.06 -20.98
N HIS A 142 -1.45 1.21 -21.99
CA HIS A 142 -2.54 0.24 -22.06
C HIS A 142 -2.10 -1.22 -21.95
N ASP A 143 -0.81 -1.47 -21.72
CA ASP A 143 -0.30 -2.83 -21.47
C ASP A 143 -0.67 -3.34 -20.07
N GLU A 144 -0.83 -4.66 -19.96
CA GLU A 144 -1.28 -5.34 -18.75
C GLU A 144 -0.36 -5.08 -17.55
N GLU A 145 0.96 -5.04 -17.76
CA GLU A 145 1.95 -4.75 -16.71
C GLU A 145 1.73 -3.36 -16.10
N SER A 146 1.55 -2.35 -16.95
CA SER A 146 1.31 -0.98 -16.50
C SER A 146 -0.04 -0.84 -15.78
N ARG A 147 -1.07 -1.56 -16.23
CA ARG A 147 -2.37 -1.59 -15.53
C ARG A 147 -2.29 -2.30 -14.19
N ALA A 148 -1.57 -3.42 -14.12
CA ALA A 148 -1.28 -4.12 -12.87
C ALA A 148 -0.58 -3.19 -11.87
N LYS A 149 0.47 -2.48 -12.31
CA LYS A 149 1.19 -1.50 -11.50
C LYS A 149 0.31 -0.33 -11.05
N LEU A 150 -0.60 0.14 -11.91
CA LEU A 150 -1.54 1.20 -11.58
C LEU A 150 -2.47 0.81 -10.44
N ILE A 151 -2.98 -0.43 -10.44
CA ILE A 151 -3.87 -0.95 -9.38
C ILE A 151 -3.18 -0.86 -8.02
N PHE A 152 -1.97 -1.40 -7.89
CA PHE A 152 -1.23 -1.36 -6.61
C PHE A 152 -0.75 0.04 -6.27
N PHE A 153 -0.38 0.85 -7.27
CA PHE A 153 -0.04 2.24 -7.04
C PHE A 153 -1.23 2.99 -6.41
N ASP A 154 -2.42 2.88 -6.97
CA ASP A 154 -3.62 3.55 -6.47
C ASP A 154 -4.02 3.06 -5.07
N LEU A 155 -3.91 1.75 -4.83
CA LEU A 155 -4.13 1.15 -3.52
C LEU A 155 -3.22 1.77 -2.44
N MET A 156 -1.93 1.97 -2.75
CA MET A 156 -0.95 2.54 -1.83
C MET A 156 -1.11 4.04 -1.58
N HIS A 157 -1.87 4.74 -2.43
CA HIS A 157 -2.08 6.18 -2.35
C HIS A 157 -3.50 6.54 -1.88
N SER A 158 -4.19 5.62 -1.20
CA SER A 158 -5.56 5.80 -0.70
C SER A 158 -6.55 6.15 -1.81
N ARG A 159 -6.40 5.45 -2.95
CA ARG A 159 -7.30 5.51 -4.11
C ARG A 159 -7.90 4.14 -4.36
N GLU A 160 -8.47 3.55 -3.33
CA GLU A 160 -9.01 2.19 -3.33
C GLU A 160 -10.12 2.02 -4.39
N ASP A 161 -10.92 3.06 -4.61
CA ASP A 161 -11.97 3.05 -5.64
C ASP A 161 -11.41 2.96 -7.06
N ASP A 162 -10.35 3.73 -7.36
CA ASP A 162 -9.69 3.68 -8.66
C ASP A 162 -8.97 2.33 -8.87
N ALA A 163 -8.31 1.82 -7.82
CA ALA A 163 -7.63 0.52 -7.85
C ALA A 163 -8.59 -0.64 -8.14
N VAL A 164 -9.72 -0.70 -7.43
CA VAL A 164 -10.73 -1.76 -7.62
C VAL A 164 -11.39 -1.63 -8.99
N ALA A 165 -11.71 -0.42 -9.44
CA ALA A 165 -12.30 -0.20 -10.76
C ALA A 165 -11.36 -0.69 -11.88
N GLU A 166 -10.08 -0.34 -11.80
CA GLU A 166 -9.08 -0.77 -12.79
C GLU A 166 -8.85 -2.29 -12.73
N PHE A 167 -8.83 -2.90 -11.55
CA PHE A 167 -8.72 -4.35 -11.39
C PHE A 167 -9.88 -5.09 -12.06
N LYS A 168 -11.13 -4.68 -11.78
CA LYS A 168 -12.32 -5.28 -12.39
C LYS A 168 -12.35 -5.10 -13.90
N ARG A 169 -11.93 -3.93 -14.39
CA ARG A 169 -11.78 -3.66 -15.83
C ARG A 169 -10.81 -4.64 -16.47
N MET A 170 -9.64 -4.85 -15.86
CA MET A 170 -8.65 -5.81 -16.34
C MET A 170 -9.17 -7.25 -16.36
N CYS A 171 -9.85 -7.70 -15.30
CA CYS A 171 -10.45 -9.03 -15.24
C CYS A 171 -11.53 -9.24 -16.32
N THR A 172 -12.25 -8.18 -16.70
CA THR A 172 -13.29 -8.25 -17.73
C THR A 172 -12.72 -8.24 -19.14
N GLU A 173 -11.70 -7.41 -19.40
CA GLU A 173 -11.10 -7.26 -20.73
C GLU A 173 -10.11 -8.40 -21.06
N HIS A 174 -9.44 -8.97 -20.07
CA HIS A 174 -8.37 -9.93 -20.23
C HIS A 174 -8.65 -11.21 -19.43
N LEU A 175 -9.24 -12.22 -20.08
CA LEU A 175 -9.65 -13.48 -19.43
C LEU A 175 -8.51 -14.23 -18.73
N SER A 176 -7.26 -14.09 -19.20
CA SER A 176 -6.08 -14.73 -18.63
C SER A 176 -5.29 -13.82 -17.68
N PHE A 177 -5.79 -12.63 -17.37
CA PHE A 177 -5.08 -11.67 -16.53
C PHE A 177 -4.92 -12.20 -15.11
N ARG A 178 -3.68 -12.20 -14.63
CA ARG A 178 -3.31 -12.56 -13.26
C ARG A 178 -2.38 -11.51 -12.71
N LEU A 179 -2.76 -10.87 -11.62
CA LEU A 179 -1.90 -9.89 -10.95
C LEU A 179 -0.58 -10.52 -10.53
N SER A 180 -0.61 -11.78 -10.08
CA SER A 180 0.57 -12.51 -9.64
C SER A 180 1.68 -12.65 -10.69
N HIS A 181 1.37 -12.47 -11.99
CA HIS A 181 2.35 -12.55 -13.06
C HIS A 181 3.30 -11.34 -13.10
N TRP A 182 2.84 -10.18 -12.65
CA TRP A 182 3.51 -8.89 -12.88
C TRP A 182 4.30 -8.39 -11.67
N PHE A 183 4.26 -9.11 -10.55
CA PHE A 183 4.85 -8.68 -9.29
C PHE A 183 5.75 -9.77 -8.70
N SER A 184 6.70 -9.33 -7.87
CA SER A 184 7.45 -10.24 -7.02
C SER A 184 6.49 -10.93 -6.03
N ARG A 185 6.89 -12.07 -5.46
CA ARG A 185 6.08 -12.73 -4.42
C ARG A 185 5.80 -11.77 -3.26
N GLU A 186 6.80 -11.06 -2.77
CA GLU A 186 6.66 -10.19 -1.60
C GLU A 186 5.62 -9.09 -1.87
N ASP A 187 5.75 -8.39 -3.01
CA ASP A 187 4.80 -7.34 -3.40
C ASP A 187 3.40 -7.92 -3.63
N PHE A 188 3.29 -9.04 -4.34
CA PHE A 188 1.99 -9.64 -4.64
C PHE A 188 1.27 -10.12 -3.38
N MET A 189 1.99 -10.74 -2.44
CA MET A 189 1.38 -11.25 -1.21
C MET A 189 0.85 -10.11 -0.35
N ASP A 190 1.62 -9.03 -0.18
CA ASP A 190 1.21 -7.89 0.65
C ASP A 190 0.06 -7.09 0.01
N TYR A 191 0.25 -6.62 -1.23
CA TYR A 191 -0.73 -5.75 -1.89
C TYR A 191 -1.93 -6.54 -2.41
N GLY A 192 -1.73 -7.79 -2.84
CA GLY A 192 -2.82 -8.66 -3.28
C GLY A 192 -3.79 -8.96 -2.14
N PHE A 193 -3.29 -9.15 -0.91
CA PHE A 193 -4.17 -9.36 0.23
C PHE A 193 -4.97 -8.10 0.59
N ILE A 194 -4.33 -6.93 0.59
CA ILE A 194 -5.03 -5.65 0.84
C ILE A 194 -6.12 -5.43 -0.21
N LEU A 195 -5.83 -5.69 -1.49
CA LEU A 195 -6.82 -5.58 -2.55
C LEU A 195 -7.98 -6.58 -2.34
N CYS A 196 -7.69 -7.81 -1.90
CA CYS A 196 -8.71 -8.79 -1.57
C CYS A 196 -9.63 -8.29 -0.45
N GLU A 197 -9.08 -7.77 0.65
CA GLU A 197 -9.90 -7.20 1.73
C GLU A 197 -10.81 -6.08 1.22
N GLU A 198 -10.28 -5.19 0.38
CA GLU A 198 -11.06 -4.10 -0.21
C GLU A 198 -12.15 -4.58 -1.20
N LEU A 199 -11.95 -5.71 -1.89
CA LEU A 199 -12.98 -6.38 -2.68
C LEU A 199 -14.08 -7.00 -1.80
N VAL A 200 -13.71 -7.67 -0.71
CA VAL A 200 -14.66 -8.25 0.26
C VAL A 200 -15.52 -7.15 0.89
N ILE A 201 -14.92 -6.01 1.26
CA ILE A 201 -15.65 -4.85 1.80
C ILE A 201 -16.69 -4.33 0.78
N ARG A 202 -16.35 -4.36 -0.50
CA ARG A 202 -17.24 -3.96 -1.61
C ARG A 202 -18.23 -5.04 -2.04
N GLN A 203 -18.23 -6.20 -1.38
CA GLN A 203 -19.07 -7.36 -1.69
C GLN A 203 -18.77 -7.99 -3.07
N GLU A 204 -17.57 -7.78 -3.59
CA GLU A 204 -17.07 -8.36 -4.84
C GLU A 204 -16.48 -9.74 -4.56
N TYR A 205 -17.31 -10.66 -4.08
CA TYR A 205 -16.86 -11.91 -3.46
C TYR A 205 -16.20 -12.90 -4.43
N TYR A 206 -16.69 -12.95 -5.67
CA TYR A 206 -16.10 -13.81 -6.70
C TYR A 206 -14.69 -13.34 -7.08
N ASP A 207 -14.53 -12.04 -7.34
CA ASP A 207 -13.24 -11.42 -7.62
C ASP A 207 -12.27 -11.55 -6.44
N ALA A 208 -12.78 -11.37 -5.21
CA ALA A 208 -12.00 -11.58 -3.99
C ALA A 208 -11.49 -13.02 -3.88
N PHE A 209 -12.33 -14.02 -4.17
CA PHE A 209 -11.92 -15.43 -4.17
C PHE A 209 -10.89 -15.73 -5.26
N ASN A 210 -11.09 -15.24 -6.49
CA ASN A 210 -10.13 -15.37 -7.58
C ASN A 210 -8.74 -14.81 -7.21
N LEU A 211 -8.69 -13.73 -6.45
CA LEU A 211 -7.43 -13.16 -5.95
C LEU A 211 -6.84 -13.98 -4.80
N LEU A 212 -7.66 -14.46 -3.85
CA LEU A 212 -7.22 -15.34 -2.77
C LEU A 212 -6.60 -16.63 -3.28
N GLU A 213 -7.20 -17.24 -4.30
CA GLU A 213 -6.65 -18.43 -4.92
C GLU A 213 -5.27 -18.16 -5.53
N GLN A 214 -5.10 -17.04 -6.24
CA GLN A 214 -3.77 -16.66 -6.74
C GLN A 214 -2.75 -16.52 -5.61
N ILE A 215 -3.13 -15.95 -4.47
CA ILE A 215 -2.29 -15.80 -3.27
C ILE A 215 -1.95 -17.18 -2.68
N ILE A 216 -2.94 -18.07 -2.53
CA ILE A 216 -2.75 -19.43 -1.97
C ILE A 216 -1.82 -20.26 -2.86
N LEU A 217 -2.04 -20.24 -4.18
CA LEU A 217 -1.20 -20.96 -5.15
C LEU A 217 0.23 -20.40 -5.18
N MET A 218 0.38 -19.07 -5.14
CA MET A 218 1.69 -18.42 -5.04
C MET A 218 2.41 -18.87 -3.77
N GLU A 219 1.76 -18.82 -2.61
CA GLU A 219 2.38 -19.18 -1.33
C GLU A 219 2.82 -20.65 -1.28
N ARG A 220 2.04 -21.54 -1.89
CA ARG A 220 2.37 -22.98 -1.96
C ARG A 220 3.56 -23.29 -2.84
N SER A 221 3.88 -22.43 -3.81
CA SER A 221 5.00 -22.63 -4.73
C SER A 221 6.38 -22.40 -4.08
N PHE A 222 6.44 -21.87 -2.86
CA PHE A 222 7.68 -21.59 -2.14
C PHE A 222 7.76 -22.33 -0.78
N SER A 223 8.97 -22.70 -0.37
CA SER A 223 9.24 -23.54 0.81
C SER A 223 9.58 -22.77 2.10
N TYR A 224 9.52 -21.44 2.10
CA TYR A 224 9.93 -20.61 3.25
C TYR A 224 8.75 -20.14 4.13
N PHE A 225 9.07 -19.53 5.28
CA PHE A 225 8.18 -19.27 6.43
C PHE A 225 6.90 -18.47 6.11
N ARG A 226 5.74 -19.11 6.33
CA ARG A 226 4.39 -18.68 5.95
C ARG A 226 3.68 -17.81 7.00
N HIS A 227 4.27 -16.67 7.35
CA HIS A 227 3.77 -15.85 8.48
C HIS A 227 2.32 -15.35 8.34
N PHE A 228 1.80 -15.28 7.11
CA PHE A 228 0.50 -14.69 6.80
C PHE A 228 -0.51 -15.68 6.19
N PHE A 229 -0.10 -16.94 6.04
CA PHE A 229 -0.92 -17.95 5.37
C PHE A 229 -2.19 -18.35 6.15
N PRO A 230 -2.19 -18.45 7.48
CA PRO A 230 -3.42 -18.70 8.24
C PRO A 230 -4.50 -17.64 7.96
N GLU A 231 -4.12 -16.36 7.92
CA GLU A 231 -5.02 -15.24 7.69
C GLU A 231 -5.63 -15.29 6.28
N VAL A 232 -4.83 -15.62 5.26
CA VAL A 232 -5.31 -15.83 3.89
C VAL A 232 -6.33 -16.98 3.84
N MET A 233 -6.02 -18.11 4.48
CA MET A 233 -6.91 -19.26 4.50
C MET A 233 -8.20 -18.96 5.26
N ASP A 234 -8.14 -18.21 6.35
CA ASP A 234 -9.32 -17.82 7.13
C ASP A 234 -10.22 -16.85 6.35
N LEU A 235 -9.65 -15.89 5.63
CA LEU A 235 -10.42 -15.02 4.75
C LEU A 235 -11.05 -15.81 3.60
N ALA A 236 -10.33 -16.75 2.99
CA ALA A 236 -10.87 -17.63 1.96
C ALA A 236 -12.04 -18.48 2.48
N ARG A 237 -11.92 -19.06 3.68
CA ARG A 237 -13.04 -19.76 4.34
C ARG A 237 -14.23 -18.84 4.56
N LEU A 238 -14.00 -17.61 5.04
CA LEU A 238 -15.05 -16.64 5.28
C LEU A 238 -15.84 -16.36 3.99
N VAL A 239 -15.13 -16.07 2.90
CA VAL A 239 -15.73 -15.82 1.58
C VAL A 239 -16.51 -17.04 1.11
N LEU A 240 -15.86 -18.21 1.03
CA LEU A 240 -16.45 -19.46 0.53
C LEU A 240 -17.67 -19.94 1.33
N LYS A 241 -17.65 -19.78 2.65
CA LYS A 241 -18.72 -20.29 3.52
C LYS A 241 -19.88 -19.32 3.74
N SER A 242 -19.60 -18.03 3.77
CA SER A 242 -20.57 -17.02 4.24
C SER A 242 -21.02 -16.05 3.16
N HIS A 243 -20.29 -15.91 2.06
CA HIS A 243 -20.47 -14.81 1.12
C HIS A 243 -20.68 -15.23 -0.34
N LEU A 244 -20.72 -16.53 -0.65
CA LEU A 244 -21.08 -16.99 -1.99
C LEU A 244 -22.58 -17.29 -2.13
N ASP A 245 -23.08 -18.22 -1.31
CA ASP A 245 -24.46 -18.73 -1.40
C ASP A 245 -25.51 -17.60 -1.24
N GLY A 246 -26.30 -17.37 -2.28
CA GLY A 246 -27.34 -16.34 -2.31
C GLY A 246 -26.83 -14.89 -2.42
N LYS A 247 -25.52 -14.69 -2.61
CA LYS A 247 -24.90 -13.36 -2.81
C LYS A 247 -24.36 -13.18 -4.22
N ILE A 248 -23.87 -14.26 -4.84
CA ILE A 248 -23.50 -14.32 -6.25
C ILE A 248 -24.38 -15.35 -6.98
N SER A 249 -24.24 -15.45 -8.31
CA SER A 249 -25.00 -16.45 -9.07
C SER A 249 -24.55 -17.87 -8.71
N ASP A 250 -25.46 -18.84 -8.87
CA ASP A 250 -25.16 -20.24 -8.53
C ASP A 250 -23.99 -20.78 -9.38
N GLU A 251 -23.85 -20.35 -10.64
CA GLU A 251 -22.75 -20.72 -11.52
C GLU A 251 -21.39 -20.27 -10.97
N LEU A 252 -21.29 -19.01 -10.53
CA LEU A 252 -20.04 -18.45 -9.99
C LEU A 252 -19.71 -19.04 -8.61
N ALA A 253 -20.73 -19.33 -7.80
CA ALA A 253 -20.55 -19.99 -6.52
C ALA A 253 -20.03 -21.42 -6.69
N ILE A 254 -20.59 -22.18 -7.64
CA ILE A 254 -20.14 -23.53 -7.99
C ILE A 254 -18.68 -23.49 -8.45
N ASP A 255 -18.33 -22.63 -9.43
CA ASP A 255 -16.94 -22.48 -9.91
C ASP A 255 -15.95 -22.22 -8.74
N SER A 256 -16.34 -21.35 -7.82
CA SER A 256 -15.53 -21.03 -6.64
C SER A 256 -15.34 -22.25 -5.71
N TRP A 257 -16.42 -22.98 -5.43
CA TRP A 257 -16.36 -24.17 -4.57
C TRP A 257 -15.60 -25.33 -5.23
N GLU A 258 -15.77 -25.55 -6.53
CA GLU A 258 -15.02 -26.56 -7.30
C GLU A 258 -13.53 -26.33 -7.18
N ARG A 259 -13.09 -25.10 -7.47
CA ARG A 259 -11.67 -24.71 -7.36
C ARG A 259 -11.17 -24.81 -5.92
N ALA A 260 -12.00 -24.48 -4.93
CA ALA A 260 -11.64 -24.59 -3.52
C ALA A 260 -11.30 -26.03 -3.07
N LEU A 261 -11.89 -27.07 -3.69
CA LEU A 261 -11.57 -28.47 -3.37
C LEU A 261 -10.10 -28.81 -3.69
N GLU A 262 -9.48 -28.13 -4.67
CA GLU A 262 -8.07 -28.31 -5.01
C GLU A 262 -7.13 -27.50 -4.09
N LEU A 263 -7.69 -26.58 -3.31
CA LEU A 263 -6.95 -25.72 -2.38
C LEU A 263 -6.73 -26.36 -1.02
N GLY A 264 -7.11 -27.62 -0.79
CA GLY A 264 -6.71 -28.40 0.39
C GLY A 264 -7.09 -27.75 1.72
N PHE A 265 -8.36 -27.35 1.85
CA PHE A 265 -8.92 -26.82 3.11
C PHE A 265 -9.16 -27.94 4.14
N GLY A 266 -9.29 -29.19 3.68
CA GLY A 266 -9.46 -30.39 4.51
C GLY A 266 -10.89 -30.91 4.46
N ASN A 267 -11.07 -32.18 4.84
CA ASN A 267 -12.31 -32.93 4.63
C ASN A 267 -13.58 -32.22 5.15
N ASP A 268 -13.52 -31.57 6.32
CA ASP A 268 -14.67 -30.86 6.90
C ASP A 268 -15.13 -29.67 6.05
N ASP A 269 -14.16 -28.90 5.53
CA ASP A 269 -14.39 -27.76 4.65
C ASP A 269 -14.86 -28.24 3.27
N ASP A 270 -14.21 -29.27 2.73
CA ASP A 270 -14.54 -29.85 1.42
C ASP A 270 -15.95 -30.48 1.42
N ALA A 271 -16.33 -31.21 2.48
CA ALA A 271 -17.68 -31.73 2.66
C ALA A 271 -18.73 -30.62 2.82
N PHE A 272 -18.34 -29.44 3.35
CA PHE A 272 -19.21 -28.28 3.37
C PHE A 272 -19.41 -27.70 1.97
N PHE A 273 -18.33 -27.50 1.20
CA PHE A 273 -18.39 -26.97 -0.17
C PHE A 273 -19.22 -27.87 -1.08
N LEU A 274 -19.03 -29.19 -1.02
CA LEU A 274 -19.80 -30.17 -1.79
C LEU A 274 -21.30 -30.14 -1.48
N ARG A 275 -21.70 -30.00 -0.22
CA ARG A 275 -23.13 -29.84 0.14
C ARG A 275 -23.72 -28.55 -0.44
N LYS A 276 -22.94 -27.47 -0.44
CA LYS A 276 -23.37 -26.20 -1.02
C LYS A 276 -23.52 -26.29 -2.54
N MET A 277 -22.55 -26.91 -3.22
CA MET A 277 -22.64 -27.21 -4.65
C MET A 277 -23.86 -28.06 -4.98
N GLY A 278 -24.12 -29.14 -4.22
CA GLY A 278 -25.30 -29.98 -4.44
C GLY A 278 -26.62 -29.22 -4.34
N GLY A 279 -26.71 -28.29 -3.38
CA GLY A 279 -27.85 -27.36 -3.28
C GLY A 279 -27.97 -26.43 -4.49
N ALA A 280 -26.87 -25.87 -4.97
CA ALA A 280 -26.83 -24.98 -6.13
C ALA A 280 -27.19 -25.71 -7.44
N TYR A 281 -26.59 -26.89 -7.71
CA TYR A 281 -26.94 -27.70 -8.88
C TYR A 281 -28.42 -28.10 -8.91
N ARG A 282 -29.01 -28.41 -7.74
CA ARG A 282 -30.46 -28.68 -7.64
C ARG A 282 -31.31 -27.47 -8.03
N ARG A 283 -30.91 -26.25 -7.63
CA ARG A 283 -31.59 -25.01 -8.03
C ARG A 283 -31.48 -24.76 -9.54
N MET A 284 -30.36 -25.15 -10.15
CA MET A 284 -30.14 -25.10 -11.59
C MET A 284 -30.83 -26.23 -12.38
N GLY A 285 -31.40 -27.23 -11.70
CA GLY A 285 -32.10 -28.36 -12.32
C GLY A 285 -31.22 -29.58 -12.62
N ASP A 286 -29.92 -29.55 -12.31
CA ASP A 286 -29.02 -30.71 -12.45
C ASP A 286 -29.06 -31.59 -11.20
N VAL A 287 -30.11 -32.41 -11.11
CA VAL A 287 -30.33 -33.33 -9.99
C VAL A 287 -29.27 -34.46 -9.97
N GLY A 288 -28.70 -34.82 -11.12
CA GLY A 288 -27.71 -35.87 -11.24
C GLY A 288 -26.40 -35.49 -10.55
N THR A 289 -25.84 -34.35 -10.95
CA THR A 289 -24.60 -33.81 -10.36
C THR A 289 -24.83 -33.44 -8.90
N ALA A 290 -26.00 -32.89 -8.55
CA ALA A 290 -26.34 -32.59 -7.16
C ALA A 290 -26.22 -33.81 -6.23
N ARG A 291 -26.73 -34.97 -6.67
CA ARG A 291 -26.64 -36.21 -5.90
C ARG A 291 -25.20 -36.68 -5.73
N ILE A 292 -24.37 -36.59 -6.78
CA ILE A 292 -22.95 -36.95 -6.73
C ILE A 292 -22.23 -36.10 -5.67
N CYS A 293 -22.47 -34.79 -5.66
CA CYS A 293 -21.88 -33.91 -4.65
C CYS A 293 -22.32 -34.28 -3.22
N GLU A 294 -23.60 -34.62 -3.01
CA GLU A 294 -24.12 -35.03 -1.70
C GLU A 294 -23.54 -36.36 -1.21
N GLU A 295 -23.42 -37.35 -2.10
CA GLU A 295 -22.80 -38.66 -1.81
C GLU A 295 -21.32 -38.49 -1.44
N GLU A 296 -20.59 -37.68 -2.20
CA GLU A 296 -19.18 -37.41 -1.96
C GLU A 296 -18.96 -36.62 -0.65
N ALA A 297 -19.84 -35.66 -0.34
CA ALA A 297 -19.80 -34.96 0.94
C ALA A 297 -20.02 -35.90 2.13
N ALA A 298 -20.93 -36.87 2.00
CA ALA A 298 -21.17 -37.87 3.05
C ALA A 298 -19.96 -38.79 3.24
N ARG A 299 -19.24 -39.11 2.17
CA ARG A 299 -18.00 -39.90 2.19
C ARG A 299 -16.87 -39.21 2.95
N LEU A 300 -16.72 -37.90 2.78
CA LEU A 300 -15.66 -37.11 3.45
C LEU A 300 -15.96 -36.85 4.94
N ALA A 301 -17.24 -36.85 5.33
CA ALA A 301 -17.69 -36.57 6.70
C ALA A 301 -17.79 -37.80 7.62
N GLY A 302 -17.69 -39.02 7.06
CA GLY A 302 -17.72 -40.29 7.79
C GLY A 302 -16.33 -40.83 8.09
#